data_AF-A0A1X4XVT9-F1
#
_entry.id   AF-A0A1X4XVT9-F1
#
_cell.length_a   1.000
_cell.length_b   1.000
_cell.length_c   1.000
_cell.angle_alpha   90.00
_cell.angle_beta   90.00
_cell.angle_gamma   90.00
#
_symmetry.space_group_name_H-M   'P 1'
#
loop_
_entity.id
_entity.type
_entity.pdbx_description
1 polymer ?
#
loop_
_entity_poly.entity_id
_entity_poly.type
_entity_poly.pdbx_seq_one_letter_code
_entity_poly.pdbx_strand_id
1 'polypeptide(L)'
;MYVILLLIVTGIVHTALALFLWYDSLNYIKVSTSAVFSYLDPFFAIALGFIFLGQKPTIMQIAGIILISISGIMVSLKESAQKSY
;
A
#
# COMPACT_ATOMS: atom_id res chain seq x y z
N MET A 1 -27.33 14.80 1.50
CA MET A 1 -26.46 15.37 0.44
C MET A 1 -24.98 15.09 0.69
N TYR A 2 -24.39 15.53 1.82
CA TYR A 2 -22.96 15.33 2.14
C TYR A 2 -22.49 13.86 2.13
N VAL A 3 -23.26 12.97 2.75
CA VAL A 3 -22.93 11.53 2.80
C VAL A 3 -22.89 10.90 1.41
N ILE A 4 -23.80 11.29 0.52
CA ILE A 4 -23.85 10.77 -0.86
C ILE A 4 -22.59 11.20 -1.63
N LEU A 5 -22.16 12.45 -1.45
CA LEU A 5 -20.91 12.94 -2.04
C LEU A 5 -19.69 12.17 -1.54
N LEU A 6 -19.59 11.92 -0.22
CA LEU A 6 -18.51 11.11 0.35
C LEU A 6 -18.48 9.70 -0.23
N LEU A 7 -19.64 9.04 -0.36
CA LEU A 7 -19.75 7.69 -0.92
C LEU A 7 -19.35 7.64 -2.40
N ILE A 8 -19.73 8.65 -3.18
CA ILE A 8 -19.34 8.75 -4.59
C ILE A 8 -17.82 8.93 -4.70
N VAL A 9 -17.24 9.81 -3.87
CA VAL A 9 -15.79 10.05 -3.88
C VAL A 9 -15.01 8.81 -3.46
N THR A 10 -15.40 8.13 -2.37
CA THR A 10 -14.70 6.90 -1.95
C THR A 10 -14.91 5.76 -2.94
N GLY A 11 -16.13 5.56 -3.45
CA GLY A 11 -16.40 4.49 -4.42
C GLY A 11 -15.70 4.68 -5.76
N ILE A 12 -15.74 5.89 -6.32
CA ILE A 12 -15.17 6.15 -7.65
C ILE A 12 -13.66 6.42 -7.55
N VAL A 13 -13.24 7.36 -6.70
CA VAL A 13 -11.85 7.82 -6.67
C VAL A 13 -10.97 6.86 -5.88
N HIS A 14 -11.42 6.42 -4.70
CA HIS A 14 -10.59 5.55 -3.88
C HIS A 14 -10.65 4.07 -4.32
N THR A 15 -11.81 3.57 -4.77
CA THR A 15 -11.94 2.15 -5.16
C THR A 15 -11.79 1.95 -6.67
N ALA A 16 -12.67 2.52 -7.50
CA ALA A 16 -12.69 2.20 -8.94
C ALA A 16 -11.42 2.65 -9.66
N LEU A 17 -10.96 3.88 -9.42
CA LEU A 17 -9.73 4.41 -10.01
C LEU A 17 -8.49 3.67 -9.50
N ALA A 18 -8.41 3.38 -8.20
CA ALA A 18 -7.26 2.66 -7.65
C ALA A 18 -7.15 1.23 -8.22
N LEU A 19 -8.28 0.51 -8.32
CA LEU A 19 -8.30 -0.81 -8.94
C LEU A 19 -7.92 -0.73 -10.42
N PHE A 20 -8.44 0.23 -11.16
CA PHE A 20 -8.09 0.43 -12.56
C PHE A 20 -6.59 0.66 -12.74
N LEU A 21 -6.00 1.58 -11.96
CA LEU A 21 -4.56 1.85 -11.98
C LEU A 21 -3.74 0.64 -11.53
N TRP A 22 -4.22 -0.12 -10.54
CA TRP A 22 -3.54 -1.32 -10.07
C TRP A 22 -3.49 -2.38 -11.17
N TYR A 23 -4.63 -2.70 -11.80
CA TYR A 23 -4.68 -3.64 -12.92
C TYR A 23 -3.88 -3.14 -14.13
N ASP A 24 -3.92 -1.84 -14.43
CA ASP A 24 -3.10 -1.24 -15.48
C ASP A 24 -1.61 -1.41 -15.18
N SER A 25 -1.19 -1.16 -13.93
CA SER A 25 0.20 -1.34 -13.49
C SER A 25 0.72 -2.76 -13.71
N LEU A 26 -0.13 -3.79 -13.58
CA LEU A 26 0.28 -5.18 -13.82
C LEU A 26 0.70 -5.43 -15.28
N ASN A 27 0.33 -4.56 -16.23
CA ASN A 27 0.81 -4.62 -17.61
C ASN A 27 2.21 -4.00 -17.79
N TYR A 28 2.66 -3.15 -16.86
CA TYR A 28 3.92 -2.40 -16.95
C TYR A 28 4.98 -2.84 -15.93
N ILE A 29 4.56 -3.31 -14.75
CA ILE A 29 5.45 -3.76 -13.66
C ILE A 29 5.18 -5.23 -13.30
N LYS A 30 6.22 -5.91 -12.79
CA LYS A 30 6.07 -7.29 -12.31
C LYS A 30 5.10 -7.33 -11.12
N VAL A 31 4.41 -8.46 -10.98
CA VAL A 31 3.48 -8.71 -9.87
C VAL A 31 4.20 -8.60 -8.51
N SER A 32 5.46 -9.03 -8.37
CA SER A 32 6.29 -8.73 -7.16
C SER A 32 6.28 -7.27 -6.80
N THR A 33 6.63 -6.43 -7.77
CA THR A 33 6.86 -5.02 -7.53
C THR A 33 5.56 -4.37 -7.08
N SER A 34 4.44 -4.71 -7.72
CA SER A 34 3.10 -4.26 -7.32
C SER A 34 2.72 -4.75 -5.91
N ALA A 35 3.01 -6.02 -5.58
CA ALA A 35 2.76 -6.56 -4.23
C ALA A 35 3.57 -5.84 -3.14
N VAL A 36 4.80 -5.41 -3.46
CA VAL A 36 5.63 -4.62 -2.54
C VAL A 36 5.05 -3.22 -2.31
N PHE A 37 4.44 -2.60 -3.33
CA PHE A 37 3.72 -1.34 -3.17
C PHE A 37 2.51 -1.47 -2.22
N SER A 38 1.78 -2.59 -2.25
CA SER A 38 0.68 -2.84 -1.31
C SER A 38 1.15 -2.93 0.16
N TYR A 39 2.41 -3.28 0.41
CA TYR A 39 2.98 -3.23 1.77
C TYR A 39 3.22 -1.81 2.28
N LEU A 40 3.15 -0.80 1.41
CA LEU A 40 3.23 0.60 1.81
C LEU A 40 1.91 1.14 2.38
N ASP A 41 0.77 0.47 2.13
CA ASP A 41 -0.54 0.85 2.68
C ASP A 41 -0.49 1.06 4.20
N PRO A 42 -0.02 0.11 5.04
CA PRO A 42 0.09 0.31 6.48
C PRO A 42 1.11 1.38 6.87
N PHE A 43 2.17 1.57 6.08
CA PHE A 43 3.14 2.65 6.32
C PHE A 43 2.49 4.03 6.13
N PHE A 44 1.81 4.24 5.00
CA PHE A 44 1.09 5.49 4.73
C PHE A 44 -0.07 5.69 5.69
N ALA A 45 -0.79 4.65 6.09
CA ALA A 45 -1.86 4.76 7.08
C ALA A 45 -1.34 5.35 8.41
N ILE A 46 -0.21 4.87 8.90
CA ILE A 46 0.39 5.37 10.15
C ILE A 46 0.99 6.77 9.96
N ALA A 47 1.70 7.01 8.84
CA ALA A 47 2.29 8.32 8.55
C ALA A 47 1.21 9.41 8.41
N LEU A 48 0.16 9.14 7.64
CA LEU A 48 -0.98 10.04 7.46
C LEU A 48 -1.77 10.18 8.77
N GLY A 49 -1.93 9.10 9.56
CA GLY A 49 -2.53 9.17 10.89
C GLY A 49 -1.76 10.07 11.86
N PHE A 50 -0.42 10.02 11.82
CA PHE A 50 0.41 10.92 12.60
C PHE A 50 0.31 12.38 12.11
N ILE A 51 0.40 12.61 10.79
CA ILE A 51 0.40 13.96 10.19
C ILE A 51 -0.96 14.65 10.31
N PHE A 52 -2.05 13.97 9.95
CA PHE A 52 -3.39 14.56 9.86
C PHE A 52 -4.19 14.43 11.14
N LEU A 53 -4.05 13.33 11.89
CA LEU A 53 -4.81 13.09 13.13
C LEU A 53 -3.98 13.36 14.39
N GLY A 54 -2.67 13.63 14.27
CA GLY A 54 -1.78 13.85 15.42
C GLY A 54 -1.55 12.58 16.26
N GLN A 55 -1.89 11.40 15.73
CA GLN A 55 -1.78 10.13 16.46
C GLN A 55 -0.31 9.71 16.57
N LYS A 56 0.24 9.72 17.77
CA LYS A 56 1.61 9.24 18.01
C LYS A 56 1.68 7.74 17.74
N PRO A 57 2.55 7.28 16.82
CA PRO A 57 2.69 5.86 16.54
C PRO A 57 3.17 5.13 17.79
N THR A 58 2.46 4.05 18.13
CA THR A 58 2.83 3.17 19.24
C THR A 58 4.07 2.34 18.88
N ILE A 59 4.79 1.85 19.90
CA ILE A 59 5.95 0.96 19.71
C ILE A 59 5.57 -0.28 18.88
N MET A 60 4.35 -0.80 19.08
CA MET A 60 3.83 -1.95 18.31
C MET A 60 3.63 -1.61 16.82
N GLN A 61 3.12 -0.41 16.52
CA GLN A 61 2.95 0.07 15.14
C GLN A 61 4.30 0.23 14.45
N ILE A 62 5.30 0.77 15.15
CA ILE A 62 6.67 0.90 14.63
C ILE A 62 7.27 -0.48 14.34
N ALA A 63 7.13 -1.44 15.27
CA ALA A 63 7.58 -2.81 15.05
C ALA A 63 6.89 -3.48 13.85
N GLY A 64 5.58 -3.23 13.69
CA GLY A 64 4.82 -3.71 12.53
C GLY A 64 5.34 -3.15 11.20
N ILE A 65 5.61 -1.84 11.13
CA ILE A 65 6.18 -1.21 9.92
C ILE A 65 7.53 -1.85 9.57
N ILE A 66 8.40 -2.06 10.57
CA ILE A 66 9.72 -2.70 10.36
C ILE A 66 9.53 -4.11 9.81
N LEU A 67 8.64 -4.91 10.41
CA LEU A 67 8.39 -6.29 9.98
C LEU A 67 7.86 -6.37 8.53
N ILE A 68 6.91 -5.50 8.18
CA ILE A 68 6.32 -5.42 6.84
C ILE A 68 7.38 -4.99 5.83
N SER A 69 8.23 -4.02 6.19
CA SER A 69 9.33 -3.55 5.33
C SER A 69 10.34 -4.66 5.06
N ILE A 70 10.73 -5.42 6.09
CA ILE A 70 11.64 -6.58 5.94
C ILE A 70 11.00 -7.64 5.04
N SER A 71 9.71 -7.96 5.26
CA SER A 71 8.99 -8.92 4.43
C SER A 71 8.94 -8.50 2.97
N GLY A 72 8.63 -7.23 2.68
CA GLY A 72 8.62 -6.69 1.32
C GLY A 72 9.98 -6.77 0.63
N ILE A 73 11.07 -6.47 1.35
CA ILE A 73 12.43 -6.61 0.83
C ILE A 73 12.75 -8.08 0.53
N MET A 74 12.45 -9.00 1.46
CA MET A 74 12.71 -10.44 1.26
C MET A 74 11.96 -11.01 0.07
N VAL A 75 10.68 -10.64 -0.12
CA VAL A 75 9.88 -11.06 -1.28
C VAL A 75 10.45 -10.49 -2.57
N SER A 76 10.82 -9.21 -2.59
CA SER A 76 11.43 -8.56 -3.76
C SER A 76 12.75 -9.21 -4.18
N LEU A 77 13.60 -9.57 -3.20
CA LEU A 77 14.86 -10.27 -3.44
C LEU A 77 14.63 -11.69 -3.96
N LYS A 78 13.68 -12.45 -3.39
CA LYS A 78 13.34 -13.81 -3.85
C LYS A 78 12.83 -13.81 -5.29
N GLU A 79 11.99 -12.85 -5.65
CA GLU A 79 11.48 -12.78 -7.02
C GLU A 79 12.54 -12.31 -8.03
N SER A 80 13.50 -11.49 -7.59
CA SER A 80 14.68 -11.13 -8.39
C SER A 80 15.60 -12.34 -8.65
N ALA A 81 15.75 -13.24 -7.66
CA ALA A 81 16.53 -14.46 -7.79
C ALA A 81 15.85 -15.55 -8.65
N GLN A 82 14.51 -15.64 -8.64
CA GLN A 82 13.78 -16.64 -9.42
C GLN A 82 13.73 -16.35 -10.93
N LYS A 83 13.94 -15.09 -11.36
CA LYS A 83 13.91 -14.70 -12.78
C LYS A 83 15.24 -14.95 -13.53
N SER A 84 16.26 -15.48 -12.84
CA SER A 84 17.59 -15.77 -13.40
C SER A 84 17.81 -17.27 -13.70
N TYR A 85 16.79 -18.11 -13.53
CA TYR A 85 16.72 -19.50 -14.00
C TYR A 85 15.58 -19.63 -15.01
#